data_AF-A0A1S3N4W1-F1
#
_entry.id   AF-A0A1S3N4W1-F1
#
_cell.length_a   1.000
_cell.length_b   1.000
_cell.length_c   1.000
_cell.angle_alpha   90.00
_cell.angle_beta   90.00
_cell.angle_gamma   90.00
#
_symmetry.space_group_name_H-M   'P 1'
#
loop_
_entity.id
_entity.type
_entity.pdbx_description
1 polymer ?
#
loop_
_entity_poly.entity_id
_entity_poly.type
_entity_poly.pdbx_seq_one_letter_code
_entity_poly.pdbx_strand_id
1 'polypeptide(L)'
;MTVRGHWFLSPRTDYTVAVQTASKQSDGNYAVSEWSEIIEFYTADYSAVHLAQLLEKAEGVAGRMLSFSVFYRNQQEDYFNKTRETQDNRMLPAVKDNSGSHGSPISGKLEGIYFSCNTEFNTGKPPQDSPYGRYRFEIQAEALFNTKTNLYFGDFYCMYTAYHYVILVLAPEGYPGDLFCKGRLPALDISDNRFLTCTQEEEEGRLVFHHAQDVILEVDLALGSVEEIQGHQLSSMSTINAKKDPSCKTCNISVGR
;
A
#
# COMPACT_ATOMS: atom_id res chain seq x y z
N MET A 1 5.91 -26.61 31.04
CA MET A 1 4.63 -26.47 30.31
C MET A 1 4.96 -25.67 29.05
N THR A 2 5.15 -26.34 27.91
CA THR A 2 5.43 -25.67 26.63
C THR A 2 4.10 -25.43 25.94
N VAL A 3 3.58 -24.21 26.01
CA VAL A 3 2.40 -23.82 25.23
C VAL A 3 2.84 -23.78 23.76
N ARG A 4 2.55 -24.85 23.01
CA ARG A 4 2.66 -24.86 21.55
C ARG A 4 1.35 -24.31 20.97
N GLY A 5 1.24 -23.00 20.96
CA GLY A 5 0.32 -22.25 20.14
C GLY A 5 1.08 -21.03 19.65
N HIS A 6 1.24 -20.88 18.33
CA HIS A 6 1.72 -19.62 17.79
C HIS A 6 0.58 -18.60 17.92
N TRP A 7 0.57 -17.87 19.04
CA TRP A 7 -0.30 -16.71 19.21
C TRP A 7 0.35 -15.56 18.44
N PHE A 8 -0.15 -15.29 17.24
CA PHE A 8 0.24 -14.11 16.49
C PHE A 8 -0.55 -12.92 17.03
N LEU A 9 0.16 -11.93 17.58
CA LEU A 9 -0.44 -10.65 17.93
C LEU A 9 -0.61 -9.84 16.64
N SER A 10 -1.82 -9.32 16.43
CA SER A 10 -2.10 -8.38 15.35
C SER A 10 -1.28 -7.11 15.54
N PRO A 11 -0.74 -6.51 14.47
CA PRO A 11 -0.05 -5.22 14.55
C PRO A 11 -1.04 -4.11 14.95
N ARG A 12 -0.53 -3.04 15.54
CA ARG A 12 -1.32 -1.86 15.94
C ARG A 12 -2.55 -2.16 16.82
N THR A 13 -2.46 -3.17 17.67
CA THR A 13 -3.58 -3.67 18.47
C THR A 13 -3.24 -3.62 19.95
N ASP A 14 -4.18 -3.13 20.75
CA ASP A 14 -4.11 -3.15 22.21
C ASP A 14 -4.36 -4.56 22.74
N TYR A 15 -3.51 -4.99 23.66
CA TYR A 15 -3.59 -6.26 24.35
C TYR A 15 -3.44 -6.06 25.85
N THR A 16 -4.04 -6.98 26.60
CA THR A 16 -3.84 -7.07 28.05
C THR A 16 -3.34 -8.46 28.42
N VAL A 17 -2.46 -8.53 29.41
CA VAL A 17 -1.93 -9.80 29.92
C VAL A 17 -1.94 -9.81 31.44
N ALA A 18 -2.38 -10.93 32.02
CA ALA A 18 -2.27 -11.24 33.43
C ALA A 18 -1.81 -12.69 33.60
N VAL A 19 -1.16 -13.00 34.71
CA VAL A 19 -0.55 -14.30 34.96
C VAL A 19 -1.01 -14.83 36.32
N GLN A 20 -1.21 -16.13 36.41
CA GLN A 20 -1.48 -16.84 37.65
C GLN A 20 -0.54 -18.04 37.74
N THR A 21 -0.14 -18.40 38.96
CA THR A 21 0.73 -19.56 39.20
C THR A 21 -0.01 -20.65 39.94
N ALA A 22 0.29 -21.91 39.65
CA ALA A 22 -0.26 -23.05 40.35
C ALA A 22 0.88 -23.96 40.83
N SER A 23 0.87 -24.31 42.12
CA SER A 23 1.87 -25.18 42.75
C SER A 23 1.23 -26.47 43.23
N LYS A 24 1.81 -27.62 42.85
CA LYS A 24 1.30 -28.94 43.26
C LYS A 24 1.68 -29.21 44.72
N GLN A 25 0.69 -29.54 45.53
CA GLN A 25 0.81 -29.81 46.97
C GLN A 25 1.01 -31.31 47.22
N SER A 26 1.44 -31.65 48.44
CA SER A 26 1.74 -33.04 48.85
C SER A 26 0.50 -33.95 48.91
N ASP A 27 -0.68 -33.37 49.08
CA ASP A 27 -1.97 -34.07 49.05
C ASP A 27 -2.47 -34.35 47.61
N GLY A 28 -1.70 -33.93 46.60
CA GLY A 28 -2.04 -34.07 45.19
C GLY A 28 -2.87 -32.91 44.61
N ASN A 29 -3.34 -31.97 45.44
CA ASN A 29 -4.07 -30.78 44.98
C ASN A 29 -3.12 -29.70 44.44
N TYR A 30 -3.67 -28.66 43.82
CA TYR A 30 -2.91 -27.48 43.39
C TYR A 30 -3.33 -26.27 44.22
N ALA A 31 -2.36 -25.55 44.78
CA ALA A 31 -2.56 -24.21 45.32
C ALA A 31 -2.32 -23.20 44.20
N VAL A 32 -3.37 -22.44 43.86
CA VAL A 32 -3.37 -21.46 42.79
C VAL A 32 -3.28 -20.06 43.40
N SER A 33 -2.38 -19.21 42.89
CA SER A 33 -2.24 -17.81 43.36
C SER A 33 -3.45 -16.96 42.96
N GLU A 34 -3.57 -15.75 43.47
CA GLU A 34 -4.40 -14.74 42.79
C GLU A 34 -3.80 -14.39 41.42
N TRP A 35 -4.61 -13.78 40.55
CA TRP A 35 -4.11 -13.19 39.31
C TRP A 35 -3.15 -12.03 39.62
N SER A 36 -2.12 -11.87 38.78
CA SER A 36 -1.29 -10.67 38.78
C SER A 36 -2.09 -9.43 38.41
N GLU A 37 -1.46 -8.26 38.59
CA GLU A 37 -1.90 -7.03 37.92
C GLU A 37 -2.01 -7.25 36.40
N ILE A 38 -2.98 -6.57 35.79
CA ILE A 38 -3.17 -6.55 34.34
C ILE A 38 -2.16 -5.58 33.75
N ILE A 39 -1.34 -6.05 32.81
CA ILE A 39 -0.44 -5.21 32.04
C ILE A 39 -1.05 -4.97 30.66
N GLU A 40 -1.19 -3.70 30.28
CA GLU A 40 -1.64 -3.28 28.95
C GLU A 40 -0.43 -3.01 28.05
N PHE A 41 -0.51 -3.40 26.79
CA PHE A 41 0.52 -3.09 25.81
C PHE A 41 -0.06 -2.97 24.40
N TYR A 42 0.63 -2.20 23.54
CA TYR A 42 0.25 -1.95 22.16
C TYR A 42 1.30 -2.50 21.21
N THR A 43 0.88 -3.27 20.21
CA THR A 43 1.80 -3.82 19.20
C THR A 43 2.18 -2.77 18.15
N ALA A 44 3.42 -2.82 17.69
CA ALA A 44 3.94 -1.91 16.69
C ALA A 44 3.40 -2.21 15.27
N ASP A 45 3.86 -1.39 14.31
CA ASP A 45 3.72 -1.62 12.87
C ASP A 45 4.44 -2.89 12.42
N TYR A 46 4.25 -3.27 11.16
CA TYR A 46 5.08 -4.27 10.50
C TYR A 46 6.55 -3.88 10.57
N SER A 47 7.34 -4.78 11.17
CA SER A 47 8.80 -4.73 11.11
C SER A 47 9.32 -5.04 9.71
N ALA A 48 10.61 -4.81 9.48
CA ALA A 48 11.28 -5.14 8.22
C ALA A 48 11.10 -6.61 7.80
N VAL A 49 11.03 -7.54 8.76
CA VAL A 49 10.77 -8.98 8.48
C VAL A 49 9.37 -9.19 7.89
N HIS A 50 8.35 -8.53 8.46
CA HIS A 50 6.98 -8.62 7.95
C HIS A 50 6.85 -7.99 6.55
N LEU A 51 7.53 -6.85 6.31
CA LEU A 51 7.53 -6.21 5.00
C LEU A 51 8.25 -7.07 3.95
N ALA A 52 9.35 -7.73 4.30
CA ALA A 52 10.04 -8.66 3.41
C ALA A 52 9.15 -9.87 3.04
N GLN A 53 8.40 -10.41 4.00
CA GLN A 53 7.44 -11.50 3.74
C GLN A 53 6.27 -11.06 2.84
N LEU A 54 5.77 -9.83 3.01
CA LEU A 54 4.76 -9.27 2.11
C LEU A 54 5.30 -9.05 0.70
N LEU A 55 6.53 -8.54 0.59
CA LEU A 55 7.22 -8.35 -0.67
C LEU A 55 7.38 -9.68 -1.42
N GLU A 56 7.90 -10.72 -0.77
CA GLU A 56 8.03 -12.06 -1.35
C GLU A 56 6.68 -12.62 -1.85
N LYS A 57 5.62 -12.43 -1.06
CA LYS A 57 4.26 -12.81 -1.45
C LYS A 57 3.74 -12.03 -2.65
N ALA A 58 4.03 -10.73 -2.72
CA ALA A 58 3.66 -9.87 -3.84
C ALA A 58 4.40 -10.30 -5.11
N GLU A 59 5.71 -10.55 -5.02
CA GLU A 59 6.54 -11.02 -6.13
C GLU A 59 6.05 -12.37 -6.66
N GLY A 60 5.62 -13.27 -5.77
CA GLY A 60 5.08 -14.58 -6.13
C GLY A 60 3.76 -14.55 -6.92
N VAL A 61 3.05 -13.43 -6.93
CA VAL A 61 1.83 -13.23 -7.74
C VAL A 61 1.97 -12.13 -8.79
N ALA A 62 3.13 -11.49 -8.89
CA ALA A 62 3.37 -10.45 -9.86
C ALA A 62 3.19 -11.00 -11.28
N GLY A 63 2.34 -10.32 -12.05
CA GLY A 63 2.01 -10.73 -13.41
C GLY A 63 3.08 -10.34 -14.42
N ARG A 64 2.70 -10.47 -15.71
CA ARG A 64 3.47 -9.89 -16.80
C ARG A 64 3.47 -8.36 -16.68
N MET A 65 4.65 -7.74 -16.82
CA MET A 65 4.72 -6.28 -16.88
C MET A 65 4.22 -5.75 -18.24
N LEU A 66 3.42 -4.69 -18.20
CA LEU A 66 2.87 -3.99 -19.35
C LEU A 66 3.48 -2.59 -19.46
N SER A 67 3.72 -2.14 -20.68
CA SER A 67 4.18 -0.78 -20.93
C SER A 67 3.12 0.25 -20.55
N PHE A 68 3.52 1.38 -19.99
CA PHE A 68 2.63 2.51 -19.74
C PHE A 68 3.37 3.85 -19.97
N SER A 69 2.62 4.93 -20.12
CA SER A 69 3.17 6.28 -20.34
C SER A 69 2.64 7.34 -19.38
N VAL A 70 1.57 7.04 -18.64
CA VAL A 70 0.94 7.99 -17.74
C VAL A 70 0.59 7.35 -16.41
N PHE A 71 0.69 8.14 -15.36
CA PHE A 71 0.03 7.87 -14.09
C PHE A 71 -1.30 8.63 -14.07
N TYR A 72 -2.32 8.03 -13.47
CA TYR A 72 -3.64 8.65 -13.42
C TYR A 72 -4.31 8.51 -12.06
N ARG A 73 -5.20 9.46 -11.74
CA ARG A 73 -6.05 9.43 -10.55
C ARG A 73 -7.49 9.71 -10.96
N ASN A 74 -8.37 8.77 -10.66
CA ASN A 74 -9.80 8.94 -10.87
C ASN A 74 -10.48 9.45 -9.59
N GLN A 75 -11.37 10.43 -9.73
CA GLN A 75 -12.13 11.02 -8.64
C GLN A 75 -13.49 11.60 -9.11
N GLN A 76 -14.30 12.03 -8.15
CA GLN A 76 -15.52 12.78 -8.42
C GLN A 76 -15.20 14.21 -8.89
N GLU A 77 -16.13 14.82 -9.62
CA GLU A 77 -15.96 16.19 -10.15
C GLU A 77 -15.66 17.20 -9.04
N ASP A 78 -16.40 17.12 -7.94
CA ASP A 78 -16.28 18.01 -6.78
C ASP A 78 -14.87 18.03 -6.20
N TYR A 79 -14.12 16.92 -6.28
CA TYR A 79 -12.73 16.87 -5.83
C TYR A 79 -11.85 17.80 -6.67
N PHE A 80 -11.99 17.72 -8.00
CA PHE A 80 -11.22 18.56 -8.92
C PHE A 80 -11.72 20.02 -8.91
N ASN A 81 -13.01 20.26 -8.72
CA ASN A 81 -13.53 21.63 -8.59
C ASN A 81 -12.98 22.31 -7.33
N LYS A 82 -13.00 21.64 -6.17
CA LYS A 82 -12.37 22.15 -4.94
C LYS A 82 -10.89 22.44 -5.13
N THR A 83 -10.18 21.56 -5.82
CA THR A 83 -8.77 21.73 -6.15
C THR A 83 -8.52 23.02 -6.95
N ARG A 84 -9.35 23.29 -7.97
CA ARG A 84 -9.26 24.49 -8.80
C ARG A 84 -9.61 25.76 -8.02
N GLU A 85 -10.69 25.72 -7.25
CA GLU A 85 -11.25 26.90 -6.58
C GLU A 85 -10.49 27.29 -5.30
N THR A 86 -10.00 26.31 -4.55
CA THR A 86 -9.48 26.53 -3.18
C THR A 86 -8.01 26.16 -3.00
N GLN A 87 -7.39 25.49 -3.97
CA GLN A 87 -6.03 24.96 -3.85
C GLN A 87 -5.11 25.43 -4.99
N ASP A 88 -5.42 26.56 -5.63
CA ASP A 88 -4.61 27.14 -6.70
C ASP A 88 -4.29 26.15 -7.83
N ASN A 89 -5.25 25.27 -8.16
CA ASN A 89 -5.06 24.16 -9.09
C ASN A 89 -3.97 23.16 -8.66
N ARG A 90 -3.82 22.89 -7.35
CA ARG A 90 -2.85 21.94 -6.79
C ARG A 90 -3.52 20.86 -5.93
N MET A 91 -3.26 19.59 -6.23
CA MET A 91 -3.74 18.47 -5.41
C MET A 91 -2.83 18.45 -4.20
N LEU A 92 -3.37 18.76 -3.04
CA LEU A 92 -2.58 18.71 -1.81
C LEU A 92 -2.39 17.25 -1.38
N PRO A 93 -1.18 16.87 -0.94
CA PRO A 93 -0.95 15.57 -0.31
C PRO A 93 -1.90 15.34 0.85
N ALA A 94 -2.30 14.09 1.03
CA ALA A 94 -3.10 13.65 2.17
C ALA A 94 -2.37 12.52 2.89
N VAL A 95 -2.52 12.47 4.22
CA VAL A 95 -2.04 11.36 5.03
C VAL A 95 -2.69 10.07 4.53
N LYS A 96 -1.89 9.02 4.36
CA LYS A 96 -2.35 7.69 3.98
C LYS A 96 -3.41 7.20 4.95
N ASP A 97 -4.58 6.89 4.39
CA ASP A 97 -5.69 6.34 5.14
C ASP A 97 -5.39 4.92 5.65
N ASN A 98 -6.26 4.37 6.47
CA ASN A 98 -6.08 3.04 7.05
C ASN A 98 -6.54 1.91 6.11
N SER A 99 -6.66 2.19 4.80
CA SER A 99 -6.91 1.13 3.81
C SER A 99 -5.69 0.23 3.66
N GLY A 100 -5.94 -1.03 3.33
CA GLY A 100 -4.90 -2.05 3.17
C GLY A 100 -4.57 -2.79 4.46
N SER A 101 -3.31 -3.17 4.63
CA SER A 101 -2.86 -3.91 5.80
C SER A 101 -2.87 -3.04 7.04
N HIS A 102 -3.51 -3.51 8.11
CA HIS A 102 -3.59 -2.79 9.39
C HIS A 102 -2.20 -2.43 9.96
N GLY A 103 -1.22 -3.30 9.76
CA GLY A 103 0.16 -3.08 10.23
C GLY A 103 1.03 -2.24 9.30
N SER A 104 0.51 -1.74 8.19
CA SER A 104 1.33 -1.02 7.22
C SER A 104 1.98 0.23 7.84
N PRO A 105 3.30 0.41 7.74
CA PRO A 105 4.01 1.52 8.38
C PRO A 105 3.73 2.88 7.74
N ILE A 106 3.16 2.91 6.51
CA ILE A 106 2.79 4.16 5.83
C ILE A 106 1.42 4.68 6.29
N SER A 107 0.52 3.80 6.74
CA SER A 107 -0.85 4.17 7.13
C SER A 107 -0.85 5.12 8.32
N GLY A 108 -1.52 6.26 8.17
CA GLY A 108 -1.61 7.33 9.17
C GLY A 108 -0.34 8.16 9.35
N LYS A 109 0.70 7.96 8.51
CA LYS A 109 2.03 8.55 8.73
C LYS A 109 2.65 9.19 7.49
N LEU A 110 2.53 8.53 6.33
CA LEU A 110 3.07 9.05 5.08
C LEU A 110 2.02 9.92 4.39
N GLU A 111 2.42 11.12 3.97
CA GLU A 111 1.61 12.01 3.15
C GLU A 111 1.95 11.82 1.67
N GLY A 112 0.93 11.84 0.82
CA GLY A 112 1.12 11.71 -0.63
C GLY A 112 -0.20 11.80 -1.39
N ILE A 113 -0.13 11.54 -2.69
CA ILE A 113 -1.31 11.43 -3.55
C ILE A 113 -1.38 9.98 -4.03
N TYR A 114 -2.56 9.55 -4.52
CA TYR A 114 -2.74 8.19 -5.03
C TYR A 114 -2.97 8.27 -6.51
N PHE A 115 -2.11 7.58 -7.23
CA PHE A 115 -2.23 7.33 -8.65
C PHE A 115 -2.37 5.83 -8.86
N SER A 116 -2.73 5.48 -10.09
CA SER A 116 -2.64 4.15 -10.68
C SER A 116 -1.85 4.28 -11.98
N CYS A 117 -1.23 3.19 -12.42
CA CYS A 117 -0.63 3.07 -13.76
C CYS A 117 -1.22 1.91 -14.55
N ASN A 118 -2.31 1.30 -14.07
CA ASN A 118 -2.87 0.12 -14.71
C ASN A 118 -3.27 0.43 -16.15
N THR A 119 -3.02 -0.52 -17.05
CA THR A 119 -3.34 -0.40 -18.46
C THR A 119 -4.22 -1.57 -18.90
N GLU A 120 -5.18 -1.31 -19.77
CA GLU A 120 -5.90 -2.37 -20.47
C GLU A 120 -4.92 -3.15 -21.37
N PHE A 121 -4.96 -4.48 -21.27
CA PHE A 121 -4.03 -5.36 -21.97
C PHE A 121 -3.98 -5.13 -23.49
N ASN A 122 -5.14 -4.84 -24.10
CA ASN A 122 -5.25 -4.70 -25.55
C ASN A 122 -4.80 -3.32 -26.06
N THR A 123 -4.91 -2.28 -25.24
CA THR A 123 -4.71 -0.89 -25.69
C THR A 123 -3.45 -0.26 -25.12
N GLY A 124 -2.93 -0.77 -24.00
CA GLY A 124 -1.83 -0.14 -23.26
C GLY A 124 -2.22 1.20 -22.62
N LYS A 125 -3.52 1.54 -22.61
CA LYS A 125 -4.05 2.79 -22.07
C LYS A 125 -4.73 2.56 -20.72
N PRO A 126 -4.87 3.61 -19.88
CA PRO A 126 -5.69 3.55 -18.68
C PRO A 126 -7.11 3.03 -18.97
N PRO A 127 -7.69 2.18 -18.09
CA PRO A 127 -9.06 1.67 -18.21
C PRO A 127 -10.08 2.78 -18.43
N GLN A 128 -11.14 2.55 -19.19
CA GLN A 128 -12.17 3.57 -19.39
C GLN A 128 -13.21 3.63 -18.26
N ASP A 129 -13.22 2.64 -17.37
CA ASP A 129 -14.09 2.54 -16.21
C ASP A 129 -13.34 2.85 -14.89
N SER A 130 -14.11 3.21 -13.87
CA SER A 130 -13.55 3.60 -12.57
C SER A 130 -14.57 3.48 -11.44
N PRO A 131 -14.21 2.82 -10.32
CA PRO A 131 -15.01 2.85 -9.11
C PRO A 131 -14.85 4.16 -8.31
N TYR A 132 -13.84 4.97 -8.61
CA TYR A 132 -13.47 6.17 -7.82
C TYR A 132 -14.15 7.45 -8.31
N GLY A 133 -14.72 7.43 -9.51
CA GLY A 133 -15.33 8.59 -10.15
C GLY A 133 -14.93 8.68 -11.63
N ARG A 134 -15.69 9.48 -12.38
CA ARG A 134 -15.59 9.58 -13.85
C ARG A 134 -14.58 10.60 -14.33
N TYR A 135 -14.05 11.43 -13.45
CA TYR A 135 -13.03 12.41 -13.82
C TYR A 135 -11.66 11.83 -13.52
N ARG A 136 -10.77 11.91 -14.50
CA ARG A 136 -9.41 11.41 -14.45
C ARG A 136 -8.44 12.56 -14.57
N PHE A 137 -7.52 12.65 -13.63
CA PHE A 137 -6.29 13.40 -13.81
C PHE A 137 -5.20 12.47 -14.37
N GLU A 138 -4.49 12.88 -15.42
CA GLU A 138 -3.36 12.16 -16.00
C GLU A 138 -2.09 13.02 -15.98
N ILE A 139 -0.94 12.37 -15.77
CA ILE A 139 0.38 12.98 -15.83
C ILE A 139 1.37 12.01 -16.48
N GLN A 140 2.31 12.54 -17.27
CA GLN A 140 3.36 11.75 -17.90
C GLN A 140 4.21 11.01 -16.86
N ALA A 141 4.52 9.74 -17.13
CA ALA A 141 5.25 8.87 -16.20
C ALA A 141 6.62 9.44 -15.79
N GLU A 142 7.35 9.98 -16.75
CA GLU A 142 8.69 10.57 -16.56
C GLU A 142 8.70 11.75 -15.57
N ALA A 143 7.58 12.49 -15.45
CA ALA A 143 7.49 13.59 -14.51
C ALA A 143 7.63 13.13 -13.04
N LEU A 144 7.29 11.86 -12.77
CA LEU A 144 7.20 11.29 -11.42
C LEU A 144 8.23 10.21 -11.18
N PHE A 145 8.47 9.40 -12.20
CA PHE A 145 9.34 8.25 -12.13
C PHE A 145 10.48 8.41 -13.10
N ASN A 146 11.67 8.64 -12.56
CA ASN A 146 12.90 8.81 -13.31
C ASN A 146 14.08 8.46 -12.40
N THR A 147 15.30 8.69 -12.88
CA THR A 147 16.54 8.34 -12.15
C THR A 147 16.78 9.13 -10.86
N LYS A 148 15.98 10.18 -10.58
CA LYS A 148 16.01 10.95 -9.33
C LYS A 148 14.89 10.55 -8.36
N THR A 149 14.16 9.48 -8.66
CA THR A 149 13.06 8.98 -7.83
C THR A 149 13.44 7.62 -7.25
N ASN A 150 13.35 7.50 -5.93
CA ASN A 150 13.49 6.23 -5.24
C ASN A 150 12.16 5.47 -5.24
N LEU A 151 12.24 4.14 -5.33
CA LEU A 151 11.09 3.25 -5.32
C LEU A 151 11.10 2.37 -4.06
N TYR A 152 10.01 2.36 -3.32
CA TYR A 152 9.86 1.56 -2.11
C TYR A 152 8.61 0.69 -2.14
N PHE A 153 8.70 -0.50 -1.56
CA PHE A 153 7.54 -1.35 -1.30
C PHE A 153 6.84 -0.93 0.01
N GLY A 154 5.58 -0.53 -0.08
CA GLY A 154 4.78 -0.02 1.04
C GLY A 154 3.81 -1.03 1.64
N ASP A 155 3.10 -1.80 0.81
CA ASP A 155 2.11 -2.78 1.27
C ASP A 155 1.70 -3.76 0.15
N PHE A 156 1.06 -4.87 0.55
CA PHE A 156 0.41 -5.82 -0.35
C PHE A 156 -0.87 -6.36 0.29
N TYR A 157 -2.01 -6.13 -0.36
CA TYR A 157 -3.31 -6.49 0.18
C TYR A 157 -4.36 -6.73 -0.91
N CYS A 158 -5.39 -7.49 -0.57
CA CYS A 158 -6.64 -7.50 -1.32
C CYS A 158 -7.76 -6.99 -0.42
N MET A 159 -8.85 -6.55 -1.03
CA MET A 159 -10.13 -6.38 -0.36
C MET A 159 -10.91 -7.69 -0.49
N TYR A 160 -12.23 -7.68 -0.23
CA TYR A 160 -13.14 -8.81 -0.49
C TYR A 160 -13.37 -9.08 -2.00
N THR A 161 -12.33 -8.92 -2.81
CA THR A 161 -12.32 -9.08 -4.27
C THR A 161 -11.18 -10.00 -4.67
N ALA A 162 -11.17 -10.47 -5.92
CA ALA A 162 -10.07 -11.27 -6.45
C ALA A 162 -8.79 -10.47 -6.70
N TYR A 163 -8.85 -9.14 -6.63
CA TYR A 163 -7.76 -8.24 -6.99
C TYR A 163 -6.84 -8.00 -5.80
N HIS A 164 -5.54 -8.12 -6.07
CA HIS A 164 -4.48 -7.82 -5.11
C HIS A 164 -3.75 -6.56 -5.55
N TYR A 165 -3.65 -5.62 -4.63
CA TYR A 165 -2.99 -4.34 -4.79
C TYR A 165 -1.62 -4.41 -4.15
N VAL A 166 -0.62 -3.97 -4.90
CA VAL A 166 0.69 -3.61 -4.36
C VAL A 166 0.66 -2.11 -4.15
N ILE A 167 1.20 -1.66 -3.03
CA ILE A 167 1.47 -0.24 -2.81
C ILE A 167 2.95 -0.04 -2.95
N LEU A 168 3.33 0.70 -3.97
CA LEU A 168 4.67 1.26 -4.09
C LEU A 168 4.64 2.72 -3.67
N VAL A 169 5.76 3.21 -3.17
CA VAL A 169 5.98 4.63 -2.88
C VAL A 169 7.09 5.11 -3.80
N LEU A 170 6.79 6.09 -4.64
CA LEU A 170 7.79 6.82 -5.39
C LEU A 170 8.09 8.10 -4.65
N ALA A 171 9.35 8.27 -4.27
CA ALA A 171 9.80 9.38 -3.46
C ALA A 171 10.98 10.07 -4.15
N PRO A 172 10.86 11.33 -4.56
CA PRO A 172 11.97 12.11 -5.09
C PRO A 172 13.13 12.13 -4.08
N GLU A 173 14.35 11.95 -4.57
CA GLU A 173 15.53 11.86 -3.71
C GLU A 173 15.68 13.12 -2.83
N GLY A 174 15.81 12.91 -1.52
CA GLY A 174 16.01 13.98 -0.53
C GLY A 174 14.74 14.66 -0.04
N TYR A 175 13.56 14.30 -0.57
CA TYR A 175 12.29 14.84 -0.10
C TYR A 175 11.83 14.18 1.21
N PRO A 176 10.90 14.79 1.97
CA PRO A 176 10.42 14.23 3.24
C PRO A 176 9.89 12.80 3.13
N GLY A 177 9.20 12.45 2.03
CA GLY A 177 8.73 11.09 1.78
C GLY A 177 9.88 10.09 1.60
N ASP A 178 10.96 10.48 0.93
CA ASP A 178 12.15 9.66 0.75
C ASP A 178 12.87 9.41 2.08
N LEU A 179 13.06 10.48 2.87
CA LEU A 179 13.62 10.38 4.23
C LEU A 179 12.73 9.56 5.18
N PHE A 180 11.42 9.58 4.97
CA PHE A 180 10.50 8.70 5.69
C PHE A 180 10.71 7.24 5.29
N CYS A 181 10.79 6.94 4.00
CA CYS A 181 10.87 5.56 3.53
C CYS A 181 12.24 4.91 3.79
N LYS A 182 13.33 5.69 3.70
CA LYS A 182 14.69 5.24 3.98
C LYS A 182 14.81 4.59 5.36
N GLY A 183 15.23 3.32 5.38
CA GLY A 183 15.38 2.53 6.60
C GLY A 183 14.08 2.01 7.21
N ARG A 184 12.91 2.35 6.66
CA ARG A 184 11.59 1.87 7.10
C ARG A 184 10.95 0.89 6.11
N LEU A 185 11.11 1.14 4.81
CA LEU A 185 10.52 0.33 3.73
C LEU A 185 11.61 -0.39 2.93
N PRO A 186 11.32 -1.58 2.37
CA PRO A 186 12.19 -2.22 1.38
C PRO A 186 12.34 -1.32 0.15
N ALA A 187 13.58 -0.99 -0.22
CA ALA A 187 13.88 -0.30 -1.46
C ALA A 187 13.86 -1.30 -2.62
N LEU A 188 13.34 -0.87 -3.77
CA LEU A 188 13.30 -1.65 -5.01
C LEU A 188 14.25 -1.00 -6.03
N ASP A 189 14.90 -1.83 -6.84
CA ASP A 189 15.69 -1.34 -7.97
C ASP A 189 14.72 -0.84 -9.05
N ILE A 190 14.85 0.43 -9.44
CA ILE A 190 13.99 1.07 -10.43
C ILE A 190 14.13 0.43 -11.82
N SER A 191 15.27 -0.19 -12.12
CA SER A 191 15.56 -0.81 -13.41
C SER A 191 15.16 -2.28 -13.46
N ASP A 192 15.13 -2.95 -12.31
CA ASP A 192 14.86 -4.39 -12.20
C ASP A 192 14.04 -4.74 -10.94
N ASN A 193 12.72 -4.76 -11.10
CA ASN A 193 11.83 -5.35 -10.11
C ASN A 193 10.55 -5.89 -10.78
N ARG A 194 9.74 -6.61 -10.02
CA ARG A 194 8.54 -7.30 -10.54
C ARG A 194 7.31 -6.41 -10.67
N PHE A 195 7.35 -5.16 -10.22
CA PHE A 195 6.15 -4.34 -10.05
C PHE A 195 6.12 -3.09 -10.93
N LEU A 196 7.22 -2.32 -10.96
CA LEU A 196 7.29 -1.04 -11.66
C LEU A 196 8.72 -0.70 -12.04
N THR A 197 9.05 -0.69 -13.33
CA THR A 197 10.41 -0.40 -13.81
C THR A 197 10.48 0.86 -14.67
N CYS A 198 11.61 1.55 -14.61
CA CYS A 198 12.02 2.68 -15.44
C CYS A 198 13.42 2.38 -15.98
N THR A 199 13.53 2.23 -17.29
CA THR A 199 14.79 1.94 -17.99
C THR A 199 15.01 2.93 -19.13
N GLN A 200 16.26 3.18 -19.51
CA GLN A 200 16.57 3.97 -20.70
C GLN A 200 16.62 3.08 -21.94
N GLU A 201 15.97 3.51 -23.02
CA GLU A 201 16.12 2.92 -24.34
C GLU A 201 17.53 3.19 -24.90
N GLU A 202 18.16 2.15 -25.45
CA GLU A 202 19.56 2.20 -25.90
C GLU A 202 19.77 3.15 -27.09
N GLU A 203 18.77 3.35 -27.95
CA GLU A 203 18.92 4.09 -29.21
C GLU A 203 18.62 5.60 -29.07
N GLU A 204 17.69 5.99 -28.19
CA GLU A 204 17.21 7.39 -28.09
C GLU A 204 17.36 8.00 -26.69
N GLY A 205 17.79 7.24 -25.68
CA GLY A 205 17.90 7.69 -24.29
C GLY A 205 16.56 8.00 -23.62
N ARG A 206 15.45 7.65 -24.27
CA ARG A 206 14.09 7.84 -23.78
C ARG A 206 13.81 6.89 -22.62
N LEU A 207 13.07 7.35 -21.61
CA LEU A 207 12.63 6.49 -20.53
C LEU A 207 11.46 5.60 -20.98
N VAL A 208 11.57 4.31 -20.66
CA VAL A 208 10.57 3.28 -20.89
C VAL A 208 10.09 2.76 -19.55
N PHE A 209 8.78 2.64 -19.41
CA PHE A 209 8.13 2.27 -18.15
C PHE A 209 7.29 1.01 -18.30
N HIS A 210 7.40 0.13 -17.31
CA HIS A 210 6.57 -1.08 -17.24
C HIS A 210 5.98 -1.25 -15.85
N HIS A 211 4.76 -1.78 -15.75
CA HIS A 211 4.09 -2.06 -14.49
C HIS A 211 3.43 -3.45 -14.50
N ALA A 212 3.34 -4.10 -13.34
CA ALA A 212 2.57 -5.34 -13.15
C ALA A 212 1.32 -5.15 -12.27
N GLN A 213 1.23 -4.04 -11.54
CA GLN A 213 0.19 -3.78 -10.54
C GLN A 213 0.08 -2.28 -10.24
N ASP A 214 -0.97 -1.91 -9.50
CA ASP A 214 -1.19 -0.52 -9.08
C ASP A 214 0.00 0.06 -8.29
N VAL A 215 0.23 1.36 -8.41
CA VAL A 215 1.38 2.08 -7.85
C VAL A 215 0.91 3.43 -7.31
N ILE A 216 1.23 3.75 -6.05
CA ILE A 216 0.83 4.99 -5.37
C ILE A 216 1.95 6.04 -5.44
N LEU A 217 1.63 7.32 -5.69
CA LEU A 217 2.61 8.35 -6.10
C LEU A 217 2.37 9.78 -5.61
N GLU A 218 3.45 10.50 -5.33
CA GLU A 218 3.46 11.95 -5.07
C GLU A 218 3.64 12.78 -6.36
N VAL A 219 2.81 13.83 -6.56
CA VAL A 219 2.77 14.62 -7.81
C VAL A 219 2.25 16.05 -7.64
N ASP A 220 2.82 17.01 -8.36
CA ASP A 220 2.24 18.35 -8.54
C ASP A 220 1.27 18.39 -9.74
N LEU A 221 0.09 19.00 -9.56
CA LEU A 221 -0.96 19.09 -10.60
C LEU A 221 -0.61 19.97 -11.79
N ALA A 222 0.37 20.87 -11.66
CA ALA A 222 0.74 21.78 -12.75
C ALA A 222 1.28 21.05 -14.01
N LEU A 223 1.47 19.73 -13.94
CA LEU A 223 2.10 18.91 -14.98
C LEU A 223 1.12 17.97 -15.71
N GLY A 224 -0.18 17.99 -15.40
CA GLY A 224 -1.15 17.05 -15.97
C GLY A 224 -2.47 17.67 -16.44
N SER A 225 -3.37 16.82 -16.95
CA SER A 225 -4.68 17.21 -17.49
C SER A 225 -5.82 16.46 -16.78
N VAL A 226 -7.00 17.08 -16.71
CA VAL A 226 -8.22 16.43 -16.18
C VAL A 226 -9.23 16.25 -17.30
N GLU A 227 -9.71 15.02 -17.50
CA GLU A 227 -10.71 14.67 -18.51
C GLU A 227 -11.80 13.75 -17.93
N GLU A 228 -12.97 13.70 -18.57
CA GLU A 228 -14.03 12.76 -18.22
C GLU A 228 -13.85 11.44 -19.00
N ILE A 229 -13.92 10.30 -18.31
CA ILE A 229 -13.81 8.96 -18.92
C ILE A 229 -15.18 8.46 -19.39
N GLN A 230 -15.19 7.70 -20.48
CA GLN A 230 -16.44 7.29 -21.15
C GLN A 230 -17.08 5.98 -20.61
N GLY A 231 -16.42 5.29 -19.67
CA GLY A 231 -16.87 3.99 -19.18
C GLY A 231 -18.02 4.06 -18.17
N HIS A 232 -18.52 2.87 -17.79
CA HIS A 232 -19.61 2.75 -16.82
C HIS A 232 -19.15 3.16 -15.42
N GLN A 233 -19.99 3.93 -14.73
CA GLN A 233 -19.81 4.20 -13.32
C GLN A 233 -20.26 2.97 -12.52
N LEU A 234 -19.30 2.24 -11.95
CA LEU A 234 -19.62 1.25 -10.93
C LEU A 234 -20.13 2.01 -9.70
N SER A 235 -21.36 1.74 -9.27
CA SER A 235 -21.98 2.47 -8.14
C SER A 235 -21.19 2.26 -6.84
N SER A 236 -20.49 3.32 -6.45
CA SER A 236 -19.94 3.66 -5.12
C SER A 236 -19.69 2.49 -4.15
N MET A 237 -18.59 1.77 -4.35
CA MET A 237 -17.87 1.22 -3.20
C MET A 237 -16.72 2.17 -2.90
N SER A 238 -16.92 3.05 -1.92
CA SER A 238 -15.82 3.83 -1.38
C SER A 238 -14.75 2.88 -0.87
N THR A 239 -13.53 3.02 -1.36
CA THR A 239 -12.37 2.27 -0.86
C THR A 239 -11.70 2.96 0.32
N ILE A 240 -12.23 4.11 0.76
CA ILE A 240 -11.70 4.86 1.90
C ILE A 240 -11.73 3.95 3.13
N ASN A 241 -10.56 3.74 3.74
CA ASN A 241 -10.38 2.83 4.87
C ASN A 241 -10.87 1.39 4.58
N ALA A 242 -10.90 0.96 3.32
CA ALA A 242 -11.28 -0.40 2.97
C ALA A 242 -10.29 -1.39 3.59
N LYS A 243 -10.84 -2.25 4.44
CA LYS A 243 -10.04 -3.22 5.20
C LYS A 243 -9.58 -4.36 4.28
N LYS A 244 -8.33 -4.78 4.49
CA LYS A 244 -7.79 -6.00 3.91
C LYS A 244 -8.64 -7.21 4.29
N ASP A 245 -8.85 -8.13 3.35
CA ASP A 245 -9.55 -9.39 3.62
C ASP A 245 -8.72 -10.27 4.57
N PRO A 246 -9.19 -10.51 5.81
CA PRO A 246 -8.44 -11.30 6.78
C PRO A 246 -8.36 -12.79 6.43
N SER A 247 -9.18 -13.27 5.49
CA SER A 247 -9.22 -14.68 5.10
C SER A 247 -8.30 -15.03 3.92
N CYS A 248 -7.76 -14.02 3.24
CA CYS A 248 -6.96 -14.22 2.04
C CYS A 248 -5.63 -14.94 2.34
N LYS A 249 -5.36 -16.05 1.64
CA LYS A 249 -4.13 -16.84 1.82
C LYS A 249 -2.94 -16.29 1.04
N THR A 250 -3.21 -15.44 0.06
CA THR A 250 -2.21 -14.86 -0.82
C THR A 250 -1.48 -13.70 -0.14
N CYS A 251 -2.21 -12.64 0.25
CA CYS A 251 -1.60 -11.42 0.80
C CYS A 251 -1.42 -11.40 2.32
N ASN A 252 -2.00 -12.32 3.09
CA ASN A 252 -1.74 -12.38 4.53
C ASN A 252 -0.44 -13.13 4.82
N ILE A 253 0.40 -12.54 5.69
CA ILE A 253 1.73 -13.05 6.07
C ILE A 253 1.64 -14.44 6.73
N SER A 254 0.61 -14.66 7.54
CA SER A 254 0.25 -15.96 8.07
C SER A 254 -1.08 -15.85 8.80
N VAL A 255 -2.15 -16.35 8.18
CA VAL A 255 -3.30 -16.83 8.94
C VAL A 255 -2.91 -18.17 9.52
N GLY A 256 -2.94 -18.31 10.85
CA GLY A 256 -2.89 -19.62 11.48
C GLY A 256 -3.88 -20.56 10.78
N ARG A 257 -3.41 -21.74 10.39
CA ARG A 257 -4.31 -22.89 10.22
C ARG A 257 -4.62 -23.46 11.59
#